data_AF-A0A7S2WI75-F1
#
_entry.id   AF-A0A7S2WI75-F1
#
_cell.length_a   1.000
_cell.length_b   1.000
_cell.length_c   1.000
_cell.angle_alpha   90.00
_cell.angle_beta   90.00
_cell.angle_gamma   90.00
#
_symmetry.space_group_name_H-M   'P 1'
#
loop_
_entity.id
_entity.type
_entity.pdbx_description
1 polymer ?
#
loop_
_entity_poly.entity_id
_entity_poly.type
_entity_poly.pdbx_seq_one_letter_code
_entity_poly.pdbx_strand_id
1 'polypeptide(L)'
;GMSSSPQGYFVITPLELQQQKRVVLVNRGWVPLQHVKQKIAWNRPRNTVNITGTISSTEQPSKWIAPPATSAKEPRHFIWMDRPIMEKQTNTESHDPLLITEIAASSSLSQDTNFTFPVKPKSSTVGEYKVLPPTHAAYAFTWFGLSGAGVLMTRNLLNRLKK
;
A
#
# COMPACT_ATOMS: atom_id res chain seq x y z
N GLY A 1 -3.07 5.74 -22.13
CA GLY A 1 -3.42 6.76 -21.12
C GLY A 1 -3.27 6.14 -19.75
N MET A 2 -2.47 6.73 -18.87
CA MET A 2 -2.33 6.24 -17.49
C MET A 2 -3.67 6.41 -16.79
N SER A 3 -4.33 5.30 -16.47
CA SER A 3 -5.47 5.29 -15.55
C SER A 3 -5.06 6.06 -14.30
N SER A 4 -5.73 7.19 -14.03
CA SER A 4 -5.55 7.94 -12.81
C SER A 4 -6.06 7.08 -11.67
N SER A 5 -5.18 6.26 -11.10
CA SER A 5 -5.49 5.58 -9.84
C SER A 5 -5.78 6.69 -8.83
N PRO A 6 -6.98 6.73 -8.22
CA PRO A 6 -7.32 7.81 -7.32
C PRO A 6 -6.31 7.82 -6.17
N GLN A 7 -5.73 8.99 -5.92
CA GLN A 7 -4.77 9.14 -4.82
C GLN A 7 -5.51 9.06 -3.48
N GLY A 8 -4.91 8.41 -2.50
CA GLY A 8 -5.51 8.21 -1.19
C GLY A 8 -4.54 7.59 -0.20
N TYR A 9 -5.05 7.25 0.98
CA TYR A 9 -4.27 6.70 2.07
C TYR A 9 -4.87 5.39 2.57
N PHE A 10 -3.98 4.48 3.00
CA PHE A 10 -4.38 3.36 3.84
C PHE A 10 -4.46 3.82 5.30
N VAL A 11 -5.52 3.44 5.99
CA VAL A 11 -5.74 3.83 7.39
C VAL A 11 -5.31 2.69 8.28
N ILE A 12 -4.25 2.93 9.06
CA ILE A 12 -3.79 2.02 10.11
C ILE A 12 -4.40 2.48 11.43
N THR A 13 -4.98 1.54 12.19
CA THR A 13 -5.55 1.81 13.50
C THR A 13 -5.02 0.81 14.53
N PRO A 14 -4.40 1.27 15.63
CA PRO A 14 -4.06 0.39 16.74
C PRO A 14 -5.33 -0.02 17.49
N LEU A 15 -5.50 -1.31 17.74
CA LEU A 15 -6.62 -1.87 18.50
C LEU A 15 -6.11 -2.81 19.58
N GLU A 16 -6.81 -2.87 20.71
CA GLU A 16 -6.49 -3.78 21.81
C GLU A 16 -7.44 -4.99 21.78
N LEU A 17 -6.91 -6.18 22.03
CA LEU A 17 -7.72 -7.39 22.14
C LEU A 17 -8.51 -7.36 23.46
N GLN A 18 -9.82 -7.62 23.41
CA GLN A 18 -10.65 -7.60 24.62
C GLN A 18 -10.21 -8.65 25.67
N GLN A 19 -9.74 -9.81 25.21
CA GLN A 19 -9.39 -10.95 26.08
C GLN A 19 -7.91 -10.97 26.51
N GLN A 20 -7.05 -10.19 25.85
CA GLN A 20 -5.61 -10.19 26.08
C GLN A 20 -5.11 -8.75 26.02
N LYS A 21 -4.24 -8.32 26.94
CA LYS A 21 -3.55 -7.00 26.89
C LYS A 21 -2.50 -6.95 25.76
N ARG A 22 -2.91 -7.27 24.54
CA ARG A 22 -2.11 -7.28 23.32
C ARG A 22 -2.69 -6.27 22.36
N VAL A 23 -1.81 -5.49 21.76
CA VAL A 23 -2.16 -4.51 20.73
C VAL A 23 -1.94 -5.11 19.35
N VAL A 24 -2.80 -4.79 18.41
CA VAL A 24 -2.67 -5.16 17.00
C VAL A 24 -2.80 -3.90 16.13
N LEU A 25 -1.98 -3.82 15.09
CA LEU A 25 -2.06 -2.77 14.08
C LEU A 25 -2.93 -3.28 12.93
N VAL A 26 -4.08 -2.65 12.72
CA VAL A 26 -5.01 -3.07 11.67
C VAL A 26 -5.01 -2.07 10.53
N ASN A 27 -4.64 -2.51 9.34
CA ASN A 27 -4.92 -1.82 8.09
C ASN A 27 -6.41 -1.99 7.76
N ARG A 28 -7.19 -0.93 8.00
CA ARG A 28 -8.64 -0.88 7.84
C ARG A 28 -9.08 -0.72 6.38
N GLY A 29 -8.15 -0.43 5.48
CA GLY A 29 -8.43 -0.21 4.07
C GLY A 29 -8.13 1.21 3.61
N TRP A 30 -8.68 1.54 2.44
CA TRP A 30 -8.29 2.71 1.66
C TRP A 30 -9.31 3.86 1.74
N VAL A 31 -8.81 5.10 1.78
CA VAL A 31 -9.61 6.33 1.75
C VAL A 31 -9.09 7.27 0.65
N PRO A 32 -9.94 7.75 -0.27
CA PRO A 32 -9.55 8.74 -1.27
C PRO A 32 -9.14 10.07 -0.61
N LEU A 33 -8.13 10.72 -1.18
CA LEU A 33 -7.58 11.99 -0.68
C LEU A 33 -8.66 13.08 -0.54
N GLN A 34 -9.61 13.13 -1.47
CA GLN A 34 -10.72 14.09 -1.46
C GLN A 34 -11.61 13.94 -0.21
N HIS A 35 -11.80 12.69 0.24
CA HIS A 35 -12.66 12.34 1.37
C HIS A 35 -11.93 12.43 2.72
N VAL A 36 -10.60 12.58 2.70
CA VAL A 36 -9.83 12.83 3.92
C VAL A 36 -9.99 14.27 4.42
N LYS A 37 -10.07 15.23 3.50
CA LYS A 37 -10.19 16.66 3.81
C LYS A 37 -11.62 17.09 4.11
N GLN A 38 -12.59 16.43 3.49
CA GLN A 38 -14.01 16.62 3.74
C GLN A 38 -14.35 15.80 4.99
N LYS A 39 -14.87 16.43 6.06
CA LYS A 39 -15.22 15.78 7.35
C LYS A 39 -16.39 14.78 7.20
N ILE A 40 -16.22 13.77 6.37
CA ILE A 40 -17.21 12.73 6.06
C ILE A 40 -17.23 11.72 7.22
N ALA A 41 -18.34 10.98 7.35
CA ALA A 41 -18.48 9.90 8.32
C ALA A 41 -17.44 8.80 8.06
N TRP A 42 -16.34 8.83 8.81
CA TRP A 42 -15.37 7.74 8.85
C TRP A 42 -15.83 6.71 9.88
N ASN A 43 -15.76 5.43 9.54
CA ASN A 43 -15.94 4.36 10.50
C ASN A 43 -14.72 4.32 11.44
N ARG A 44 -14.84 4.97 12.60
CA ARG A 44 -13.87 4.91 13.69
C ARG A 44 -14.50 4.10 14.84
N PRO A 45 -14.10 2.84 15.05
CA PRO A 45 -14.65 2.03 16.12
C PRO A 45 -14.33 2.69 17.48
N ARG A 46 -15.36 2.92 18.29
CA ARG A 46 -15.20 3.38 19.69
C ARG A 46 -15.40 2.27 20.71
N ASN A 47 -16.08 1.20 20.28
CA ASN A 47 -16.46 0.06 21.10
C ASN A 47 -15.78 -1.21 20.57
N THR A 48 -15.97 -2.32 21.28
CA THR A 48 -15.55 -3.65 20.83
C THR A 48 -16.11 -3.95 19.43
N VAL A 49 -15.23 -4.31 18.52
CA VAL A 49 -15.57 -4.71 17.15
C VAL A 49 -14.93 -6.04 16.80
N ASN A 50 -15.67 -6.88 16.08
CA ASN A 50 -15.12 -8.10 15.50
C ASN A 50 -14.47 -7.77 14.15
N ILE A 51 -13.20 -8.13 13.97
CA ILE A 51 -12.42 -7.83 12.76
C ILE A 51 -11.88 -9.15 12.21
N THR A 52 -12.15 -9.38 10.92
CA THR A 52 -11.56 -10.48 10.17
C THR A 52 -10.52 -9.93 9.22
N GLY A 53 -9.32 -10.50 9.25
CA GLY A 53 -8.22 -10.04 8.42
C GLY A 53 -7.12 -11.07 8.28
N THR A 54 -6.21 -10.82 7.36
CA THR A 54 -5.02 -11.65 7.13
C THR A 54 -3.79 -10.97 7.73
N ILE A 55 -2.88 -11.78 8.25
CA ILE A 55 -1.57 -11.28 8.69
C ILE A 55 -0.84 -10.71 7.48
N SER A 56 -0.34 -9.49 7.61
CA SER A 56 0.42 -8.82 6.56
C SER A 56 1.89 -8.78 6.93
N SER A 57 2.74 -9.07 5.96
CA SER A 57 4.18 -8.83 6.09
C SER A 57 4.46 -7.34 6.13
N THR A 58 5.54 -6.97 6.81
CA THR A 58 6.05 -5.60 6.82
C THR A 58 6.81 -5.31 5.53
N GLU A 59 6.72 -4.06 5.07
CA GLU A 59 7.50 -3.60 3.93
C GLU A 59 8.85 -3.09 4.42
N GLN A 60 9.95 -3.54 3.80
CA GLN A 60 11.26 -2.98 4.07
C GLN A 60 11.58 -1.91 3.01
N PRO A 61 11.75 -0.64 3.41
CA PRO A 61 12.12 0.40 2.46
C PRO A 61 13.52 0.14 1.90
N SER A 62 13.72 0.48 0.61
CA SER A 62 15.04 0.42 -0.01
C SER A 62 15.97 1.43 0.66
N LYS A 63 17.10 0.94 1.17
CA LYS A 63 18.13 1.76 1.87
C LYS A 63 18.67 2.92 1.03
N TRP A 64 18.53 2.87 -0.30
CA TRP A 64 19.15 3.81 -1.23
C TRP A 64 18.22 4.93 -1.70
N ILE A 65 16.90 4.71 -1.64
CA ILE A 65 15.89 5.61 -2.23
C ILE A 65 14.93 6.14 -1.16
N ALA A 66 14.84 5.47 -0.02
CA ALA A 66 13.94 5.89 1.05
C ALA A 66 14.38 7.25 1.60
N PRO A 67 13.54 8.30 1.49
CA PRO A 67 13.77 9.53 2.24
C PRO A 67 13.96 9.20 3.73
N PRO A 68 14.83 9.94 4.45
CA PRO A 68 15.05 9.72 5.87
C PRO A 68 13.71 9.73 6.60
N ALA A 69 13.45 8.68 7.39
CA ALA A 69 12.23 8.40 8.16
C ALA A 69 11.35 9.64 8.38
N THR A 70 10.53 10.00 7.39
CA THR A 70 9.78 11.26 7.41
C THR A 70 8.48 10.99 8.15
N SER A 71 8.57 10.86 9.47
CA SER A 71 7.40 10.67 10.33
C SER A 71 7.49 11.50 11.62
N ALA A 72 8.27 12.58 11.62
CA ALA A 72 8.40 13.45 12.79
C ALA A 72 7.42 14.66 12.75
N LYS A 73 6.86 15.00 11.59
CA LYS A 73 5.95 16.14 11.46
C LYS A 73 4.51 15.68 11.26
N GLU A 74 3.62 16.22 12.09
CA GLU A 74 2.19 16.25 11.83
C GLU A 74 1.97 16.77 10.39
N PRO A 75 1.13 16.11 9.58
CA PRO A 75 0.33 14.92 9.88
C PRO A 75 1.07 13.57 9.65
N ARG A 76 0.77 12.57 10.49
CA ARG A 76 1.33 11.19 10.49
C ARG A 76 1.02 10.39 9.22
N HIS A 77 1.71 10.72 8.13
CA HIS A 77 1.61 10.01 6.86
C HIS A 77 2.87 9.19 6.63
N PHE A 78 2.67 7.95 6.20
CA PHE A 78 3.73 7.04 5.84
C PHE A 78 3.69 6.78 4.34
N ILE A 79 4.86 6.68 3.73
CA ILE A 79 4.99 6.30 2.32
C ILE A 79 4.91 4.78 2.16
N TRP A 80 5.45 4.04 3.13
CA TRP A 80 5.47 2.57 3.22
C TRP A 80 4.99 2.11 4.60
N MET A 81 4.61 0.84 4.73
CA MET A 81 4.21 0.26 6.03
C MET A 81 5.44 -0.02 6.92
N ASP A 82 6.02 1.05 7.46
CA ASP A 82 7.19 1.00 8.32
C ASP A 82 6.83 0.62 9.76
N ARG A 83 6.95 -0.68 10.09
CA ARG A 83 6.56 -1.20 11.42
C ARG A 83 7.21 -0.48 12.60
N PRO A 84 8.55 -0.34 12.70
CA PRO A 84 9.17 0.30 13.86
C PRO A 84 8.74 1.77 14.02
N ILE A 85 8.55 2.50 12.92
CA ILE A 85 8.11 3.91 13.01
C ILE A 85 6.62 3.99 13.38
N MET A 86 5.77 3.12 12.83
CA MET A 86 4.36 3.05 13.19
C MET A 86 4.22 2.74 14.69
N GLU A 87 4.96 1.76 15.19
CA GLU A 87 4.94 1.37 16.61
C GLU A 87 5.36 2.50 17.54
N LYS A 88 6.39 3.25 17.14
CA LYS A 88 6.83 4.46 17.85
C LYS A 88 5.73 5.52 17.92
N GLN A 89 5.03 5.76 16.81
CA GLN A 89 3.98 6.76 16.74
C GLN A 89 2.66 6.37 17.39
N THR A 90 2.40 5.07 17.51
CA THR A 90 1.22 4.54 18.21
C THR A 90 1.50 4.23 19.68
N ASN A 91 2.73 4.43 20.17
CA ASN A 91 3.20 4.04 21.50
C ASN A 91 3.01 2.53 21.78
N THR A 92 3.21 1.69 20.76
CA THR A 92 3.01 0.23 20.84
C THR A 92 4.31 -0.56 20.77
N GLU A 93 5.47 0.10 20.82
CA GLU A 93 6.79 -0.55 20.74
C GLU A 93 6.96 -1.68 21.78
N SER A 94 6.42 -1.51 22.99
CA SER A 94 6.53 -2.50 24.07
C SER A 94 5.66 -3.76 23.86
N HIS A 95 4.73 -3.76 22.90
CA HIS A 95 3.72 -4.80 22.75
C HIS A 95 3.91 -5.71 21.52
N ASP A 96 4.93 -5.48 20.70
CA ASP A 96 5.21 -6.22 19.44
C ASP A 96 3.92 -6.51 18.62
N PRO A 97 3.19 -5.46 18.21
CA PRO A 97 1.84 -5.62 17.68
C PRO A 97 1.82 -6.29 16.32
N LEU A 98 0.94 -7.27 16.14
CA LEU A 98 0.74 -7.93 14.84
C LEU A 98 0.13 -6.95 13.83
N LEU A 99 0.65 -6.96 12.59
CA LEU A 99 0.08 -6.21 11.47
C LEU A 99 -0.96 -7.07 10.74
N ILE A 100 -2.19 -6.60 10.69
CA ILE A 100 -3.33 -7.31 10.10
C ILE A 100 -3.96 -6.42 9.03
N THR A 101 -4.25 -6.97 7.86
CA THR A 101 -5.09 -6.30 6.85
C THR A 101 -6.52 -6.77 7.00
N GLU A 102 -7.43 -5.85 7.31
CA GLU A 102 -8.85 -6.13 7.42
C GLU A 102 -9.43 -6.46 6.04
N ILE A 103 -10.30 -7.47 5.99
CA ILE A 103 -10.94 -7.94 4.77
C ILE A 103 -12.44 -7.71 4.87
N ALA A 104 -13.07 -7.38 3.74
CA ALA A 104 -14.53 -7.32 3.67
C ALA A 104 -15.12 -8.72 3.94
N ALA A 105 -16.00 -8.84 4.94
CA ALA A 105 -16.75 -10.06 5.17
C ALA A 105 -17.61 -10.37 3.93
N SER A 106 -17.56 -11.62 3.47
CA SER A 106 -18.21 -12.13 2.25
C SER A 106 -19.72 -11.86 2.18
N SER A 107 -20.36 -11.52 3.29
CA SER A 107 -21.79 -11.19 3.41
C SER A 107 -22.15 -9.72 3.16
N SER A 108 -21.18 -8.82 2.94
CA SER A 108 -21.41 -7.39 2.69
C SER A 108 -21.31 -6.99 1.20
N LEU A 109 -21.65 -7.93 0.31
CA LEU A 109 -21.84 -7.66 -1.12
C LEU A 109 -23.20 -7.01 -1.44
N SER A 110 -23.99 -6.71 -0.41
CA SER A 110 -25.14 -5.82 -0.55
C SER A 110 -24.64 -4.48 -1.07
N GLN A 111 -25.21 -4.09 -2.19
CA GLN A 111 -25.05 -2.85 -2.92
C GLN A 111 -25.49 -1.65 -2.05
N ASP A 112 -24.79 -1.42 -0.94
CA ASP A 112 -25.07 -0.33 -0.03
C ASP A 112 -24.61 0.95 -0.72
N THR A 113 -25.57 1.75 -1.16
CA THR A 113 -25.35 3.03 -1.85
C THR A 113 -24.66 4.08 -0.97
N ASN A 114 -24.36 3.73 0.28
CA ASN A 114 -23.61 4.54 1.24
C ASN A 114 -22.19 3.98 1.41
N PHE A 115 -21.26 4.44 0.55
CA PHE A 115 -19.84 4.16 0.70
C PHE A 115 -19.34 4.64 2.06
N THR A 116 -19.10 3.70 2.97
CA THR A 116 -18.52 3.97 4.28
C THR A 116 -17.01 3.77 4.20
N PHE A 117 -16.25 4.82 4.48
CA PHE A 117 -14.79 4.77 4.50
C PHE A 117 -14.28 4.31 5.88
N PRO A 118 -13.17 3.55 5.96
CA PRO A 118 -12.32 3.09 4.86
C PRO A 118 -12.88 1.91 4.05
N VAL A 119 -12.53 1.86 2.76
CA VAL A 119 -12.92 0.77 1.85
C VAL A 119 -12.00 -0.43 2.05
N LYS A 120 -12.59 -1.56 2.43
CA LYS A 120 -11.86 -2.80 2.72
C LYS A 120 -11.53 -3.57 1.43
N PRO A 121 -10.33 -4.17 1.31
CA PRO A 121 -10.03 -5.07 0.21
C PRO A 121 -10.85 -6.36 0.28
N LYS A 122 -11.07 -6.98 -0.88
CA LYS A 122 -11.65 -8.33 -1.00
C LYS A 122 -10.61 -9.37 -0.64
N SER A 123 -11.03 -10.50 -0.05
CA SER A 123 -10.13 -11.59 0.34
C SER A 123 -9.24 -12.10 -0.79
N SER A 124 -9.78 -12.19 -2.01
CA SER A 124 -9.07 -12.68 -3.20
C SER A 124 -8.00 -11.73 -3.72
N THR A 125 -8.08 -10.44 -3.38
CA THR A 125 -7.16 -9.40 -3.89
C THR A 125 -6.03 -9.09 -2.89
N VAL A 126 -6.15 -9.52 -1.63
CA VAL A 126 -5.10 -9.30 -0.64
C VAL A 126 -3.88 -10.16 -0.97
N GLY A 127 -2.74 -9.50 -1.18
CA GLY A 127 -1.48 -10.16 -1.56
C GLY A 127 -1.27 -10.32 -3.07
N GLU A 128 -2.24 -9.90 -3.90
CA GLU A 128 -2.06 -9.87 -5.34
C GLU A 128 -1.20 -8.67 -5.75
N TYR A 129 -0.08 -8.93 -6.43
CA TYR A 129 0.77 -7.88 -6.97
C TYR A 129 0.15 -7.34 -8.26
N LYS A 130 -0.03 -6.02 -8.34
CA LYS A 130 -0.57 -5.35 -9.54
C LYS A 130 0.25 -5.61 -10.80
N VAL A 131 1.55 -5.88 -10.65
CA VAL A 131 2.47 -6.18 -11.76
C VAL A 131 3.20 -7.48 -11.47
N LEU A 132 2.91 -8.51 -12.26
CA LEU A 132 3.46 -9.85 -12.08
C LEU A 132 4.89 -9.94 -12.67
N PRO A 133 5.71 -10.90 -12.24
CA PRO A 133 7.06 -11.11 -12.79
C PRO A 133 7.09 -11.28 -14.33
N PRO A 134 6.15 -12.00 -14.98
CA PRO A 134 6.11 -12.09 -16.44
C PRO A 134 5.88 -10.73 -17.12
N THR A 135 5.04 -9.88 -16.53
CA THR A 135 4.80 -8.53 -17.05
C THR A 135 6.07 -7.69 -16.99
N HIS A 136 6.86 -7.80 -15.92
CA HIS A 136 8.16 -7.15 -15.81
C HIS A 136 9.16 -7.68 -16.83
N ALA A 137 9.20 -9.00 -17.05
CA ALA A 137 10.06 -9.60 -18.05
C ALA A 137 9.73 -9.09 -19.47
N ALA A 138 8.44 -8.96 -19.80
CA ALA A 138 8.00 -8.41 -21.08
C ALA A 138 8.42 -6.94 -21.26
N TYR A 139 8.27 -6.11 -20.23
CA TYR A 139 8.78 -4.74 -20.25
C TYR A 139 10.30 -4.69 -20.43
N ALA A 140 11.04 -5.48 -19.64
CA ALA A 140 12.49 -5.55 -19.74
C ALA A 140 12.92 -5.93 -21.16
N PHE A 141 12.32 -6.98 -21.73
CA PHE A 141 12.61 -7.41 -23.11
C PHE A 141 12.38 -6.28 -24.11
N THR A 142 11.26 -5.54 -23.99
CA THR A 142 10.95 -4.42 -24.87
C THR A 142 12.02 -3.32 -24.76
N TRP A 143 12.39 -2.91 -23.55
CA TRP A 143 13.36 -1.83 -23.33
C TRP A 143 14.78 -2.21 -23.75
N PHE A 144 15.22 -3.42 -23.42
CA PHE A 144 16.54 -3.91 -23.85
C PHE A 144 16.59 -4.16 -25.36
N GLY A 145 15.49 -4.66 -25.95
CA GLY A 145 15.38 -4.86 -27.40
C GLY A 145 15.47 -3.55 -28.17
N LEU A 146 14.71 -2.52 -27.77
CA LEU A 146 14.78 -1.19 -28.38
C LEU A 146 16.16 -0.55 -28.19
N SER A 147 16.76 -0.65 -27.01
CA SER A 147 18.11 -0.14 -26.76
C SER A 147 19.15 -0.83 -27.64
N GLY A 148 19.07 -2.16 -27.77
CA GLY A 148 19.96 -2.95 -28.64
C GLY A 148 19.81 -2.60 -30.11
N ALA A 149 18.58 -2.47 -30.61
CA ALA A 149 18.31 -2.02 -31.97
C ALA A 149 18.89 -0.61 -32.22
N GLY A 150 18.71 0.32 -31.27
CA GLY A 150 19.28 1.65 -31.34
C GLY A 150 20.81 1.64 -31.44
N VAL A 151 21.49 0.80 -30.64
CA VAL A 151 22.94 0.62 -30.71
C VAL A 151 23.37 0.08 -32.08
N LEU A 152 22.68 -0.93 -32.62
CA LEU A 152 22.99 -1.50 -33.93
C LEU A 152 22.80 -0.49 -35.07
N MET A 153 21.69 0.26 -35.05
CA MET A 153 21.41 1.30 -36.04
C MET A 153 22.47 2.40 -35.99
N THR A 154 22.83 2.86 -34.79
CA THR A 154 23.86 3.89 -34.59
C THR A 154 25.21 3.40 -35.09
N ARG A 155 25.60 2.16 -34.78
CA ARG A 155 26.84 1.56 -35.27
C ARG A 155 26.87 1.50 -36.80
N ASN A 156 25.77 1.07 -37.42
CA ASN A 156 25.66 0.97 -38.88
C ASN A 156 25.74 2.35 -39.54
N LEU A 157 25.11 3.38 -38.96
CA LEU A 157 25.18 4.76 -39.45
C LEU A 157 26.61 5.30 -39.40
N LEU A 158 27.30 5.16 -38.27
CA LEU A 158 28.68 5.61 -38.11
C LEU A 158 29.64 4.92 -39.08
N ASN A 159 29.45 3.63 -39.35
CA ASN A 159 30.26 2.90 -40.32
C ASN A 159 30.02 3.35 -41.76
N ARG A 160 28.81 3.84 -42.10
CA ARG A 160 28.52 4.40 -43.44
C ARG A 160 29.16 5.77 -43.64
N LEU A 161 29.24 6.59 -42.59
CA LEU A 161 29.87 7.92 -42.66
C LEU A 161 31.41 7.89 -42.75
N LYS A 162 32.03 6.76 -42.40
CA LYS A 162 33.48 6.55 -42.51
C LYS A 162 33.94 6.06 -43.89
N LYS A 163 33.00 5.65 -44.75
CA LYS A 163 33.25 5.31 -46.15
C LYS A 163 33.02 6.54 -47.01
#